data_AF-A0A3N0I290-F1
#
_entry.id   AF-A0A3N0I290-F1
#
_cell.length_a   1.000
_cell.length_b   1.000
_cell.length_c   1.000
_cell.angle_alpha   90.00
_cell.angle_beta   90.00
_cell.angle_gamma   90.00
#
_symmetry.space_group_name_H-M   'P 1'
#
loop_
_entity.id
_entity.type
_entity.pdbx_description
1 polymer ?
#
loop_
_entity_poly.entity_id
_entity_poly.type
_entity_poly.pdbx_seq_one_letter_code
_entity_poly.pdbx_strand_id
1 'polypeptide(L)'
;MYRYCWANVHVIQAAIDQQANLIICHESLFWNHGDHTTWLEDANNDVYLQKVELLRKHDMVVWRNHDYIHSGIQTKTGYTDGIFMA
;
A
#
# COMPACT_ATOMS: atom_id res chain seq x y z
N MET A 1 13.46 -3.49 -12.45
CA MET A 1 13.15 -2.79 -11.18
C MET A 1 11.73 -2.25 -11.29
N TYR A 2 10.79 -2.88 -10.59
CA TYR A 2 9.40 -2.43 -10.57
C TYR A 2 9.32 -1.12 -9.76
N ARG A 3 8.86 -0.02 -10.38
CA ARG A 3 8.72 1.30 -9.73
C ARG A 3 7.24 1.58 -9.45
N TYR A 4 6.68 0.88 -8.48
CA TYR A 4 5.30 1.10 -8.05
C TYR A 4 5.30 1.68 -6.63
N CYS A 5 4.40 2.64 -6.38
CA CYS A 5 4.19 3.24 -5.07
C CYS A 5 3.15 2.47 -4.21
N TRP A 6 2.59 1.36 -4.72
CA TRP A 6 1.69 0.44 -4.02
C TRP A 6 2.18 -1.02 -4.15
N ALA A 7 1.75 -1.90 -3.25
CA ALA A 7 2.09 -3.33 -3.31
C ALA A 7 1.20 -4.08 -4.32
N ASN A 8 1.60 -4.07 -5.59
CA ASN A 8 1.00 -4.96 -6.60
C ASN A 8 1.60 -6.37 -6.54
N VAL A 9 1.07 -7.30 -7.34
CA VAL A 9 1.49 -8.72 -7.33
C VAL A 9 2.98 -8.88 -7.61
N HIS A 10 3.59 -8.07 -8.48
CA HIS A 10 5.02 -8.14 -8.76
C HIS A 10 5.87 -7.69 -7.56
N VAL A 11 5.44 -6.67 -6.82
CA VAL A 11 6.10 -6.22 -5.58
C VAL A 11 5.98 -7.29 -4.49
N ILE A 12 4.79 -7.88 -4.34
CA ILE A 12 4.54 -8.97 -3.38
C ILE A 12 5.44 -10.17 -3.70
N GLN A 13 5.48 -10.60 -4.96
CA GLN A 13 6.33 -11.72 -5.37
C GLN A 13 7.82 -11.43 -5.13
N ALA A 14 8.28 -10.22 -5.47
CA ALA A 14 9.67 -9.83 -5.23
C ALA A 14 10.05 -9.81 -3.74
N ALA A 15 9.10 -9.51 -2.84
CA ALA A 15 9.33 -9.58 -1.40
C ALA A 15 9.37 -11.03 -0.90
N ILE A 16 8.48 -11.90 -1.40
CA ILE A 16 8.51 -13.35 -1.13
C ILE A 16 9.85 -13.95 -1.55
N ASP A 17 10.32 -13.64 -2.76
CA ASP A 17 11.59 -14.13 -3.31
C ASP A 17 12.79 -13.67 -2.47
N GLN A 18 12.67 -12.52 -1.80
CA GLN A 18 13.67 -11.97 -0.88
C GLN A 18 13.49 -12.42 0.58
N GLN A 19 12.52 -13.30 0.85
CA GLN A 19 12.18 -13.75 2.21
C GLN A 19 11.80 -12.60 3.16
N ALA A 20 11.26 -11.52 2.60
CA ALA A 20 10.75 -10.38 3.36
C ALA A 20 9.26 -10.54 3.61
N ASN A 21 8.83 -10.28 4.85
CA ASN A 21 7.42 -10.37 5.25
C ASN A 21 6.76 -9.00 5.53
N LEU A 22 7.48 -7.89 5.33
CA LEU A 22 6.96 -6.53 5.48
C LEU A 22 7.18 -5.73 4.20
N ILE A 23 6.09 -5.20 3.65
CA ILE A 23 6.12 -4.21 2.57
C ILE A 23 5.64 -2.88 3.14
N ILE A 24 6.41 -1.81 2.90
CA ILE A 24 5.99 -0.44 3.17
C ILE A 24 5.70 0.23 1.83
N CYS A 25 4.47 0.68 1.62
CA CYS A 25 4.07 1.34 0.38
C CYS A 25 3.39 2.69 0.65
N HIS A 26 3.40 3.55 -0.35
CA HIS A 26 2.77 4.87 -0.27
C HIS A 26 1.25 4.76 -0.42
N GLU A 27 0.83 4.09 -1.49
CA GLU A 27 -0.56 3.99 -1.91
C GLU A 27 -1.26 2.75 -1.33
N SER A 28 -2.59 2.79 -1.25
CA SER A 28 -3.39 1.69 -0.70
C SER A 28 -3.35 0.43 -1.56
N LEU A 29 -3.57 -0.74 -0.93
CA LEU A 29 -3.62 -2.02 -1.65
C LEU A 29 -4.91 -2.21 -2.44
N PHE A 30 -5.98 -1.63 -1.90
CA PHE A 30 -7.33 -1.64 -2.43
C PHE A 30 -7.84 -0.20 -2.42
N TRP A 31 -8.64 0.15 -3.41
CA TRP A 31 -9.10 1.53 -3.58
C TRP A 31 -10.17 1.88 -2.52
N ASN A 32 -9.73 2.48 -1.42
CA ASN A 32 -10.57 3.13 -0.42
C ASN A 32 -9.67 4.02 0.47
N HIS A 33 -10.27 4.96 1.21
CA HIS A 33 -9.53 5.83 2.12
C HIS A 33 -9.29 5.18 3.51
N GLY A 34 -10.19 4.30 3.93
CA GLY A 34 -10.21 3.71 5.28
C GLY A 34 -9.77 2.23 5.37
N ASP A 35 -9.18 1.68 4.31
CA ASP A 35 -8.81 0.26 4.18
C ASP A 35 -9.99 -0.72 4.35
N HIS A 36 -11.22 -0.25 4.15
CA HIS A 36 -12.44 -1.07 4.25
C HIS A 36 -12.59 -2.01 3.06
N THR A 37 -12.47 -3.31 3.31
CA THR A 37 -12.53 -4.36 2.28
C THR A 37 -13.85 -5.12 2.24
N THR A 38 -14.79 -4.86 3.16
CA THR A 38 -16.07 -5.59 3.27
C THR A 38 -16.86 -5.61 1.96
N TRP A 39 -16.88 -4.50 1.21
CA TRP A 39 -17.57 -4.45 -0.09
C TRP A 39 -16.91 -5.31 -1.19
N LEU A 40 -15.60 -5.58 -1.09
CA LEU A 40 -14.89 -6.50 -1.99
C LEU A 40 -15.18 -7.96 -1.61
N GLU A 41 -15.31 -8.23 -0.31
CA GLU A 41 -15.72 -9.53 0.22
C GLU A 41 -17.16 -9.86 -0.17
N ASP A 42 -18.10 -8.93 0.07
CA ASP A 42 -19.52 -9.09 -0.26
C ASP A 42 -19.74 -9.27 -1.76
N ALA A 43 -18.93 -8.59 -2.59
CA ALA A 43 -18.96 -8.74 -4.04
C ALA A 43 -18.23 -10.00 -4.56
N ASN A 44 -17.63 -10.80 -3.67
CA ASN A 44 -16.80 -11.95 -3.99
C ASN A 44 -15.76 -11.63 -5.09
N ASN A 45 -15.05 -10.51 -4.91
CA ASN A 45 -14.12 -10.01 -5.91
C ASN A 45 -12.88 -10.92 -6.03
N ASP A 46 -12.73 -11.59 -7.17
CA ASP A 46 -11.65 -12.57 -7.40
C ASP A 46 -10.24 -11.98 -7.19
N VAL A 47 -10.00 -10.75 -7.63
CA VAL A 47 -8.67 -10.11 -7.54
C VAL A 47 -8.31 -9.80 -6.09
N TYR A 48 -9.28 -9.30 -5.32
CA TYR A 48 -9.14 -9.08 -3.89
C TYR A 48 -8.80 -10.40 -3.18
N LEU A 49 -9.61 -11.44 -3.40
CA LEU A 49 -9.47 -12.73 -2.74
C LEU A 49 -8.12 -13.38 -3.04
N GLN A 50 -7.68 -13.38 -4.30
CA GLN A 50 -6.38 -13.92 -4.70
C GLN A 50 -5.21 -13.17 -4.04
N LYS A 51 -5.31 -11.84 -3.94
CA LYS A 51 -4.25 -11.03 -3.33
C LYS A 51 -4.18 -11.23 -1.83
N VAL A 52 -5.32 -11.32 -1.15
CA VAL A 52 -5.39 -11.62 0.29
C VAL A 52 -4.83 -13.01 0.58
N GLU A 53 -5.20 -14.01 -0.22
CA GLU A 53 -4.69 -15.37 -0.08
C GLU A 53 -3.17 -15.44 -0.27
N LEU A 54 -2.64 -14.73 -1.28
CA LEU A 54 -1.20 -14.64 -1.51
C LEU A 54 -0.46 -14.05 -0.29
N LEU A 55 -0.99 -12.98 0.30
CA LEU A 55 -0.38 -12.37 1.49
C LEU A 55 -0.44 -13.29 2.71
N ARG A 56 -1.61 -13.93 2.95
CA ARG A 56 -1.81 -14.86 4.08
C ARG A 56 -0.92 -16.10 3.99
N LYS A 57 -0.83 -16.70 2.81
CA LYS A 57 -0.01 -17.90 2.57
C LYS A 57 1.48 -17.69 2.90
N HIS A 58 1.95 -16.45 2.82
CA HIS A 58 3.36 -16.09 3.01
C HIS A 58 3.59 -15.22 4.26
N ASP A 59 2.62 -15.16 5.19
CA ASP A 59 2.70 -14.40 6.44
C ASP A 59 3.12 -12.93 6.25
N MET A 60 2.61 -12.30 5.19
CA MET A 60 3.02 -10.96 4.80
C MET A 60 2.16 -9.87 5.42
N VAL A 61 2.83 -8.79 5.82
CA VAL A 61 2.24 -7.53 6.27
C VAL A 61 2.50 -6.48 5.22
N VAL A 62 1.47 -5.71 4.89
CA VAL A 62 1.63 -4.48 4.10
C VAL A 62 1.21 -3.28 4.93
N TRP A 63 2.12 -2.32 5.08
CA TRP A 63 1.86 -1.08 5.79
C TRP A 63 1.85 0.09 4.80
N ARG A 64 0.71 0.78 4.75
CA ARG A 64 0.54 1.99 3.96
C ARG A 64 1.03 3.21 4.74
N ASN A 65 2.05 3.88 4.23
CA ASN A 65 2.57 5.14 4.73
C ASN A 65 2.29 6.26 3.71
N HIS A 66 1.06 6.78 3.74
CA HIS A 66 0.59 7.76 2.77
C HIS A 66 0.75 9.19 3.27
N ASP A 67 -0.09 9.63 4.20
CA ASP A 67 -0.18 11.04 4.58
C ASP A 67 1.08 11.52 5.31
N TYR A 68 1.62 10.67 6.18
CA TYR A 68 2.79 11.05 6.97
C TYR A 68 4.02 11.37 6.10
N ILE A 69 4.20 10.69 4.96
CA ILE A 69 5.36 10.95 4.10
C ILE A 69 5.26 12.27 3.34
N HIS A 70 4.08 12.85 3.22
CA HIS A 70 3.88 14.16 2.62
C HIS A 70 4.22 15.30 3.60
N SER A 71 4.34 15.00 4.90
CA SER A 71 4.62 16.01 5.92
C SER A 71 6.05 16.56 5.84
N GLY A 72 6.24 17.78 6.34
CA GLY A 72 7.58 18.35 6.58
C GLY A 72 8.20 19.09 5.38
N ILE A 73 7.40 19.49 4.39
CA ILE A 73 7.89 20.33 3.30
C ILE A 73 8.15 21.74 3.81
N GLN A 74 9.39 22.22 3.67
CA GLN A 74 9.76 23.57 4.08
C GLN A 74 9.26 24.60 3.06
N THR A 75 8.57 25.62 3.57
CA THR A 75 8.04 26.75 2.80
C THR A 75 8.59 28.06 3.38
N LYS A 76 8.28 29.19 2.72
CA LYS A 76 8.65 30.53 3.22
C LYS A 76 8.03 30.86 4.58
N THR A 77 6.92 30.22 4.94
CA THR A 77 6.14 30.53 6.15
C THR A 77 6.23 29.45 7.23
N GLY A 78 7.00 28.37 7.01
CA GLY A 78 7.12 27.24 7.94
C GLY A 78 7.11 25.88 7.24
N TYR A 79 6.79 24.82 7.97
CA TYR A 79 6.59 23.48 7.41
C TYR A 79 5.13 23.25 7.05
N THR A 80 4.89 22.55 5.95
CA THR A 80 3.54 22.22 5.48
C THR A 80 3.48 20.77 5.01
N ASP A 81 2.25 20.29 4.83
CA ASP A 81 1.97 19.03 4.17
C ASP A 81 2.04 19.23 2.66
N GLY A 82 2.96 18.51 2.02
CA GLY A 82 3.18 18.53 0.58
C GLY A 82 2.06 17.91 -0.24
N ILE A 83 1.10 17.20 0.38
CA ILE A 83 -0.01 16.55 -0.33
C ILE A 83 -0.86 17.56 -1.11
N PHE A 84 -0.91 18.81 -0.66
CA PHE A 84 -1.67 19.90 -1.29
C PHE A 84 -0.81 20.79 -2.19
N MET A 85 0.48 20.45 -2.39
CA MET A 85 1.43 21.25 -3.16
C MET A 85 1.77 20.65 -4.54
N ALA A 86 1.30 19.43 -4.83
CA ALA A 86 1.48 18.74 -6.09
C ALA A 86 0.44 19.14 -7.14
#